data_AF-A0A955BV46-F1
#
_entry.id   AF-A0A955BV46-F1
#
_cell.length_a   1.000
_cell.length_b   1.000
_cell.length_c   1.000
_cell.angle_alpha   90.00
_cell.angle_beta   90.00
_cell.angle_gamma   90.00
#
_symmetry.space_group_name_H-M   'P 1'
#
loop_
_entity.id
_entity.type
_entity.pdbx_description
1 polymer ?
#
loop_
_entity_poly.entity_id
_entity_poly.type
_entity_poly.pdbx_seq_one_letter_code
_entity_poly.pdbx_strand_id
1 'polypeptide(L)'
;MPPKPIVLDDHQKAEVETLAALLNQDQIADYFGISRTTFHMIRQRDPEVDERYKRGKSKAIAHVANGLLQKARAGDTTSSIFYLKTQAGWRETTHLEHSVPEGGPNVETTALNKLLGKLQELRDRSAELAPLQLSAVPQDDAG
;
A
#
# COMPACT_ATOMS: atom_id res chain seq x y z
N MET A 1 -18.62 5.55 -32.74
CA MET A 1 -19.42 5.68 -31.51
C MET A 1 -18.64 5.04 -30.37
N PRO A 2 -18.52 5.68 -29.18
CA PRO A 2 -17.99 4.99 -28.01
C PRO A 2 -18.90 3.80 -27.66
N PRO A 3 -18.34 2.67 -27.18
CA PRO A 3 -19.13 1.50 -26.80
C PRO A 3 -20.09 1.86 -25.66
N LYS A 4 -21.33 1.36 -25.75
CA LYS A 4 -22.36 1.61 -24.75
C LYS A 4 -21.91 1.07 -23.39
N PRO A 5 -22.03 1.83 -22.29
CA PRO A 5 -21.61 1.34 -20.98
C PRO A 5 -22.51 0.21 -20.45
N ILE A 6 -21.92 -0.81 -19.85
CA ILE A 6 -22.62 -2.01 -19.33
C ILE A 6 -23.39 -1.70 -18.03
N VAL A 7 -24.72 -1.65 -18.07
CA VAL A 7 -25.55 -1.40 -16.86
C VAL A 7 -26.05 -2.72 -16.31
N LEU A 8 -25.94 -2.91 -14.98
CA LEU A 8 -26.49 -4.09 -14.32
C LEU A 8 -27.99 -3.92 -14.08
N ASP A 9 -28.76 -4.96 -14.35
CA ASP A 9 -30.18 -4.98 -14.00
C ASP A 9 -30.40 -5.27 -12.50
N ASP A 10 -31.65 -5.21 -12.04
CA ASP A 10 -32.00 -5.37 -10.62
C ASP A 10 -31.66 -6.76 -10.07
N HIS A 11 -31.72 -7.80 -10.92
CA HIS A 11 -31.34 -9.16 -10.53
C HIS A 11 -29.82 -9.25 -10.36
N GLN A 12 -29.05 -8.76 -11.32
CA GLN A 12 -27.59 -8.71 -11.26
C GLN A 12 -27.11 -7.87 -10.08
N LYS A 13 -27.78 -6.77 -9.76
CA LYS A 13 -27.53 -5.97 -8.55
C LYS A 13 -27.73 -6.81 -7.28
N ALA A 14 -28.80 -7.61 -7.21
CA ALA A 14 -29.02 -8.53 -6.09
C ALA A 14 -27.92 -9.60 -6.02
N GLU A 15 -27.49 -10.16 -7.16
CA GLU A 15 -26.37 -11.10 -7.23
C GLU A 15 -25.06 -10.46 -6.73
N VAL A 16 -24.79 -9.18 -7.04
CA VAL A 16 -23.60 -8.47 -6.52
C VAL A 16 -23.53 -8.53 -5.00
N GLU A 17 -24.65 -8.34 -4.29
CA GLU A 17 -24.67 -8.43 -2.83
C GLU A 17 -24.34 -9.85 -2.34
N THR A 18 -24.96 -10.86 -2.93
CA THR A 18 -24.73 -12.27 -2.56
C THR A 18 -23.29 -12.70 -2.86
N LEU A 19 -22.77 -12.36 -4.04
CA LEU A 19 -21.40 -12.72 -4.46
C LEU A 19 -20.35 -11.95 -3.65
N ALA A 20 -20.61 -10.69 -3.29
CA ALA A 20 -19.68 -9.90 -2.47
C ALA A 20 -19.39 -10.52 -1.09
N ALA A 21 -20.31 -11.33 -0.57
CA ALA A 21 -20.10 -12.08 0.66
C ALA A 21 -19.04 -13.20 0.50
N LEU A 22 -18.82 -13.70 -0.72
CA LEU A 22 -18.04 -14.92 -0.98
C LEU A 22 -16.78 -14.68 -1.83
N LEU A 23 -16.82 -13.68 -2.72
CA LEU A 23 -15.85 -13.49 -3.79
C LEU A 23 -15.16 -12.11 -3.72
N ASN A 24 -13.97 -12.00 -4.29
CA ASN A 24 -13.30 -10.71 -4.50
C ASN A 24 -13.82 -10.00 -5.78
N GLN A 25 -13.39 -8.76 -6.02
CA GLN A 25 -13.89 -7.99 -7.18
C GLN A 25 -13.50 -8.58 -8.53
N ASP A 26 -12.34 -9.23 -8.65
CA ASP A 26 -11.90 -9.89 -9.88
C ASP A 26 -12.85 -11.05 -10.19
N GLN A 27 -13.11 -11.91 -9.21
CA GLN A 27 -14.00 -13.06 -9.34
C GLN A 27 -15.45 -12.66 -9.64
N ILE A 28 -15.93 -11.56 -9.05
CA ILE A 28 -17.27 -11.03 -9.35
C ILE A 28 -17.31 -10.51 -10.79
N ALA A 29 -16.26 -9.83 -11.25
CA ALA A 29 -16.17 -9.35 -12.61
C ALA A 29 -16.14 -10.52 -13.61
N ASP A 30 -15.34 -11.55 -13.33
CA ASP A 30 -15.28 -12.79 -14.11
C ASP A 30 -16.64 -13.50 -14.16
N TYR A 31 -17.37 -13.56 -13.03
CA TYR A 31 -18.72 -14.11 -12.97
C TYR A 31 -19.69 -13.40 -13.91
N PHE A 32 -19.64 -12.07 -13.98
CA PHE A 32 -20.46 -11.27 -14.91
C PHE A 32 -19.88 -11.19 -16.33
N GLY A 33 -18.75 -11.85 -16.62
CA GLY A 33 -18.11 -11.82 -17.94
C GLY A 33 -17.57 -10.44 -18.32
N ILE A 34 -17.18 -9.63 -17.34
CA ILE A 34 -16.65 -8.28 -17.54
C ILE A 34 -15.26 -8.12 -16.92
N SER A 35 -14.48 -7.13 -17.37
CA SER A 35 -13.20 -6.83 -16.72
C SER A 35 -13.40 -6.25 -15.32
N ARG A 36 -12.43 -6.46 -14.42
CA ARG A 36 -12.41 -5.78 -13.10
C ARG A 36 -12.53 -4.26 -13.23
N THR A 37 -11.85 -3.67 -14.21
CA THR A 37 -11.93 -2.22 -14.46
C THR A 37 -13.36 -1.81 -14.78
N THR A 38 -14.08 -2.60 -15.58
CA THR A 38 -15.48 -2.36 -15.89
C THR A 38 -16.36 -2.47 -14.66
N PHE A 39 -16.18 -3.50 -13.83
CA PHE A 39 -16.93 -3.64 -12.57
C PHE A 39 -16.67 -2.47 -11.61
N HIS A 40 -15.42 -2.03 -11.53
CA HIS A 40 -15.04 -0.85 -10.75
C HIS A 40 -15.73 0.42 -11.25
N MET A 41 -15.74 0.65 -12.56
CA MET A 41 -16.44 1.79 -13.17
C MET A 41 -17.96 1.72 -12.98
N ILE A 42 -18.56 0.52 -13.00
CA ILE A 42 -19.98 0.32 -12.68
C ILE A 42 -20.27 0.80 -11.26
N ARG A 43 -19.47 0.38 -10.27
CA ARG A 43 -19.64 0.80 -8.88
C ARG A 43 -19.45 2.30 -8.67
N GLN A 44 -18.59 2.96 -9.44
CA GLN A 44 -18.43 4.41 -9.36
C GLN A 44 -19.64 5.18 -9.89
N ARG A 45 -20.24 4.70 -10.99
CA ARG A 45 -21.37 5.39 -11.65
C ARG A 45 -22.74 5.03 -11.10
N ASP A 46 -22.88 3.86 -10.48
CA ASP A 46 -24.12 3.34 -9.92
C ASP A 46 -23.92 3.09 -8.41
N PRO A 47 -24.30 4.08 -7.56
CA PRO A 47 -24.16 3.97 -6.11
C PRO A 47 -24.88 2.76 -5.51
N GLU A 48 -25.99 2.31 -6.11
CA GLU A 48 -26.75 1.18 -5.60
C GLU A 48 -25.93 -0.12 -5.69
N VAL A 49 -25.20 -0.31 -6.80
CA VAL A 49 -24.29 -1.46 -6.97
C VAL A 49 -23.19 -1.43 -5.91
N ASP A 50 -22.62 -0.26 -5.65
CA ASP A 50 -21.56 -0.10 -4.65
C ASP A 50 -22.06 -0.36 -3.22
N GLU A 51 -23.25 0.15 -2.87
CA GLU A 51 -23.90 -0.11 -1.58
C GLU A 51 -24.19 -1.60 -1.39
N ARG A 52 -24.73 -2.28 -2.41
CA ARG A 52 -24.99 -3.73 -2.38
C ARG A 52 -23.70 -4.53 -2.22
N TYR A 53 -22.64 -4.18 -2.95
CA TYR A 53 -21.32 -4.79 -2.80
C TYR A 53 -20.77 -4.62 -1.37
N LYS A 54 -20.81 -3.40 -0.82
CA LYS A 54 -20.35 -3.11 0.54
C LYS A 54 -21.19 -3.86 1.58
N ARG A 55 -22.52 -3.89 1.41
CA ARG A 55 -23.45 -4.60 2.30
C ARG A 55 -23.16 -6.09 2.33
N GLY A 56 -22.96 -6.72 1.16
CA GLY A 56 -22.57 -8.13 1.05
C GLY A 56 -21.27 -8.44 1.79
N LYS A 57 -20.22 -7.61 1.58
CA LYS A 57 -18.94 -7.72 2.30
C LYS A 57 -19.11 -7.61 3.82
N SER A 58 -19.83 -6.59 4.28
CA SER A 58 -20.06 -6.36 5.71
C SER A 58 -20.82 -7.53 6.37
N LYS A 59 -21.82 -8.09 5.68
CA LYS A 59 -22.57 -9.26 6.18
C LYS A 59 -21.66 -10.48 6.37
N ALA A 60 -20.79 -10.77 5.39
CA ALA A 60 -19.85 -11.88 5.50
C ALA A 60 -18.84 -11.70 6.64
N ILE A 61 -18.28 -10.49 6.76
CA ILE A 61 -17.35 -10.16 7.85
C ILE A 61 -18.05 -10.30 9.20
N ALA A 62 -19.27 -9.79 9.35
CA ALA A 62 -20.06 -9.90 10.58
C ALA A 62 -20.34 -11.37 10.95
N HIS A 63 -20.67 -12.21 9.97
CA HIS A 63 -20.90 -13.63 10.18
C HIS A 63 -19.63 -14.34 10.71
N VAL A 64 -18.48 -14.11 10.08
CA VAL A 64 -17.19 -14.69 10.53
C VAL A 64 -16.81 -14.15 11.91
N ALA A 65 -16.97 -12.84 12.13
CA ALA A 65 -16.69 -12.20 13.42
C ALA A 65 -17.55 -12.77 14.55
N ASN A 66 -18.84 -13.02 14.30
CA ASN A 66 -19.71 -13.68 15.27
C ASN A 66 -19.20 -15.10 15.60
N GLY A 67 -18.80 -15.87 14.60
CA GLY A 67 -18.19 -17.19 14.81
C GLY A 67 -16.93 -17.14 15.69
N LEU A 68 -16.05 -16.17 15.44
CA LEU A 68 -14.84 -15.95 16.24
C LEU A 68 -15.18 -15.56 17.68
N LEU A 69 -16.19 -14.69 17.87
CA LEU A 69 -16.66 -14.30 19.20
C LEU A 69 -17.22 -15.50 19.98
N GLN A 70 -17.98 -16.38 19.34
CA GLN A 70 -18.47 -17.60 20.00
C GLN A 70 -17.32 -18.54 20.40
N LYS A 71 -16.30 -18.70 19.55
CA LYS A 71 -15.10 -19.48 19.90
C LYS A 71 -14.37 -18.89 21.11
N ALA A 72 -14.19 -17.57 21.15
CA ALA A 72 -13.60 -16.89 22.31
C ALA A 72 -14.40 -17.15 23.59
N ARG A 73 -15.74 -17.04 23.53
CA ARG A 73 -16.64 -17.36 24.67
C ARG A 73 -16.58 -18.82 25.11
N ALA A 74 -16.30 -19.74 24.20
CA ALA A 74 -16.12 -21.16 24.48
C ALA A 74 -14.73 -21.51 25.04
N GLY A 75 -13.84 -20.53 25.23
CA GLY A 75 -12.52 -20.72 25.82
C GLY A 75 -11.36 -20.84 24.83
N ASP A 76 -11.58 -20.61 23.53
CA ASP A 76 -10.49 -20.59 22.55
C ASP A 76 -9.55 -19.40 22.82
N THR A 77 -8.33 -19.70 23.23
CA THR A 77 -7.34 -18.69 23.65
C THR A 77 -6.96 -17.76 22.50
N THR A 78 -6.76 -18.29 21.28
CA THR A 78 -6.37 -17.48 20.12
C THR A 78 -7.47 -16.49 19.73
N SER A 79 -8.72 -16.94 19.68
CA SER A 79 -9.87 -16.07 19.40
C SER A 79 -10.05 -15.02 20.49
N SER A 80 -9.84 -15.38 21.76
CA SER A 80 -9.91 -14.45 22.90
C SER A 80 -8.83 -13.37 22.82
N ILE A 81 -7.57 -13.75 22.57
CA ILE A 81 -6.46 -12.82 22.38
C ILE A 81 -6.73 -11.91 21.18
N PHE A 82 -7.16 -12.46 20.04
CA PHE A 82 -7.47 -11.67 18.85
C PHE A 82 -8.56 -10.62 19.15
N TYR A 83 -9.64 -11.02 19.83
CA TYR A 83 -10.72 -10.11 20.20
C TYR A 83 -10.23 -9.00 21.14
N LEU A 84 -9.47 -9.32 22.18
CA LEU A 84 -8.99 -8.33 23.14
C LEU A 84 -7.91 -7.40 22.54
N LYS A 85 -7.06 -7.91 21.64
CA LYS A 85 -6.12 -7.06 20.88
C LYS A 85 -6.85 -6.06 19.98
N THR A 86 -7.91 -6.49 19.31
CA THR A 86 -8.63 -5.66 18.33
C THR A 86 -9.71 -4.75 18.94
N GLN A 87 -10.39 -5.18 20.01
CA GLN A 87 -11.51 -4.44 20.63
C GLN A 87 -11.18 -3.81 21.97
N ALA A 88 -10.30 -4.42 22.77
CA ALA A 88 -9.88 -3.88 24.07
C ALA A 88 -8.51 -3.18 24.03
N GLY A 89 -7.90 -3.06 22.85
CA GLY A 89 -6.64 -2.35 22.64
C GLY A 89 -5.42 -3.04 23.26
N TRP A 90 -5.50 -4.35 23.56
CA TRP A 90 -4.35 -5.07 24.09
C TRP A 90 -3.22 -5.07 23.05
N ARG A 91 -2.03 -4.63 23.45
CA ARG A 91 -0.84 -4.60 22.60
C ARG A 91 0.33 -5.16 23.38
N GLU A 92 1.19 -5.87 22.68
CA GLU A 92 2.48 -6.28 23.21
C GLU A 92 3.46 -5.13 22.98
N THR A 93 3.95 -4.53 24.07
CA THR A 93 5.03 -3.54 23.98
C THR A 93 6.35 -4.30 23.91
N THR A 94 6.95 -4.36 22.72
CA THR A 94 8.32 -4.87 22.59
C THR A 94 9.28 -3.72 22.90
N HIS A 95 9.88 -3.73 24.08
CA HIS A 95 11.04 -2.88 24.36
C HIS A 95 12.23 -3.45 23.60
N LEU A 96 12.56 -2.85 22.46
CA LEU A 96 13.79 -3.15 21.74
C LEU A 96 14.91 -2.37 22.43
N GLU A 97 15.57 -2.98 23.41
CA GLU A 97 16.77 -2.38 24.01
C GLU A 97 17.90 -2.40 23.00
N HIS A 98 18.20 -1.24 22.40
CA HIS A 98 19.46 -1.02 21.70
C HIS A 98 20.55 -0.86 22.77
N SER A 99 21.10 -1.97 23.26
CA SER A 99 22.34 -1.90 24.04
C SER A 99 23.46 -1.52 23.07
N VAL A 100 23.83 -0.24 23.04
CA VAL A 100 25.12 0.18 22.50
C VAL A 100 26.16 -0.33 23.49
N PRO A 101 27.12 -1.18 23.09
CA PRO A 101 28.21 -1.56 23.98
C PRO A 101 28.95 -0.27 24.37
N GLU A 102 28.97 0.06 25.67
CA GLU A 102 29.81 1.16 26.16
C GLU A 102 31.26 0.88 25.74
N GLY A 103 31.77 1.71 24.82
CA GLY A 103 33.14 1.63 24.33
C GLY A 103 33.33 1.06 22.92
N GLY A 104 32.27 0.64 22.21
CA GLY A 104 32.37 0.28 20.79
C GLY A 104 32.22 1.50 19.87
N PRO A 105 32.97 1.62 18.74
CA PRO A 105 32.73 2.68 17.78
C PRO A 105 31.31 2.53 17.24
N ASN A 106 30.50 3.57 17.46
CA ASN A 106 29.11 3.62 17.06
C ASN A 106 29.01 3.31 15.55
N VAL A 107 28.43 2.15 15.21
CA VAL A 107 28.54 1.56 13.86
C VAL A 107 27.89 2.47 12.81
N GLU A 108 26.83 3.18 13.18
CA GLU A 108 26.22 4.23 12.36
C GLU A 108 27.18 5.39 12.10
N THR A 109 27.91 5.85 13.11
CA THR A 109 28.89 6.93 12.97
C THR A 109 30.08 6.50 12.10
N THR A 110 30.46 5.22 12.13
CA THR A 110 31.54 4.67 11.31
C THR A 110 31.15 4.62 9.82
N ALA A 111 29.93 4.20 9.51
CA ALA A 111 29.41 4.20 8.15
C ALA A 111 29.27 5.63 7.60
N LEU A 112 28.76 6.57 8.43
CA LEU A 112 28.63 7.97 8.06
C LEU A 112 29.99 8.62 7.78
N ASN A 113 30.99 8.39 8.64
CA ASN A 113 32.34 8.93 8.46
C ASN A 113 33.01 8.39 7.20
N LYS A 114 32.80 7.12 6.87
CA LYS A 114 33.32 6.52 5.63
C LYS A 114 32.65 7.11 4.38
N LEU A 115 31.35 7.40 4.45
CA LEU A 115 30.62 8.08 3.36
C LEU A 115 31.08 9.54 3.20
N LEU A 116 31.27 10.26 4.31
CA LEU A 116 31.78 11.64 4.29
C LEU A 116 33.19 11.72 3.68
N GLY A 117 34.08 10.79 4.02
CA GLY A 117 35.42 10.72 3.40
C GLY A 117 35.35 10.49 1.89
N LYS A 118 34.49 9.56 1.43
CA LYS A 118 34.29 9.33 -0.01
C LYS A 118 33.74 10.56 -0.75
N LEU A 119 32.86 11.33 -0.11
CA LEU A 119 32.32 12.58 -0.69
C LEU A 119 33.39 13.67 -0.80
N GLN A 120 34.29 13.77 0.18
CA GLN A 120 35.43 14.69 0.13
C GLN A 120 36.38 14.30 -1.03
N GLU A 121 36.72 13.03 -1.16
CA GLU A 121 37.54 12.53 -2.28
C GLU A 121 36.91 12.77 -3.66
N LEU A 122 35.57 12.69 -3.77
CA LEU A 122 34.86 13.02 -5.02
C LEU A 122 34.93 14.51 -5.33
N ARG A 123 34.73 15.36 -4.32
CA ARG A 123 34.81 16.81 -4.45
C ARG A 123 36.21 17.26 -4.87
N ASP A 124 37.24 16.70 -4.26
CA ASP A 124 38.62 17.12 -4.51
C ASP A 124 39.07 16.67 -5.93
N ARG A 125 38.66 15.47 -6.38
CA ARG A 125 38.84 15.04 -7.78
C ARG A 125 38.06 15.89 -8.80
N SER A 126 36.88 16.38 -8.41
CA SER A 126 36.12 17.30 -9.26
C SER A 126 36.80 18.66 -9.40
N ALA A 127 37.55 19.11 -8.39
CA ALA A 127 38.29 20.36 -8.42
C ALA A 127 39.54 20.28 -9.33
N GLU A 128 40.14 19.09 -9.47
CA GLU A 128 41.28 18.85 -10.37
C GLU A 128 40.89 18.85 -11.87
N LEU A 129 39.61 18.71 -12.21
CA LEU A 129 39.13 18.68 -13.60
C LEU A 129 38.81 20.06 -14.22
N ALA A 130 39.10 21.17 -13.52
CA ALA A 130 39.05 22.50 -14.12
C ALA A 130 40.49 22.97 -14.42
N PRO A 131 40.95 22.88 -15.69
CA PRO A 131 40.77 24.02 -16.59
C PRO A 131 40.61 23.63 -18.07
N LEU A 132 39.45 23.91 -18.68
CA LEU A 132 39.40 24.17 -20.13
C LEU A 132 39.33 25.67 -20.32
N GLN A 133 40.49 26.27 -20.54
CA GLN A 133 40.61 27.62 -21.06
C GLN A 133 39.80 27.71 -22.36
N LEU A 134 38.74 28.51 -22.34
CA LEU A 134 38.09 29.01 -23.54
C LEU A 134 39.08 29.96 -24.21
N SER A 135 39.91 29.45 -25.13
CA SER A 135 40.79 30.29 -25.94
C SER A 135 39.93 31.22 -26.79
N ALA A 136 40.15 32.52 -26.62
CA ALA A 136 39.46 33.59 -27.30
C ALA A 136 39.44 33.42 -28.82
N VAL A 137 38.25 33.50 -29.42
CA VAL A 137 38.09 33.76 -30.86
C VAL A 137 38.39 35.25 -31.07
N PRO A 138 39.32 35.63 -31.94
CA PRO A 138 39.53 37.03 -32.29
C PRO A 138 38.27 37.53 -33.02
N GLN A 139 37.68 38.60 -32.50
CA GLN A 139 36.78 39.45 -33.27
C GLN A 139 37.67 40.26 -34.22
N ASP A 140 37.57 40.02 -35.52
CA ASP A 140 37.94 41.04 -36.49
C ASP A 140 36.72 41.34 -37.35
N ASP A 141 36.37 42.61 -37.24
CA ASP A 141 35.33 43.34 -37.92
C ASP A 141 35.68 43.57 -39.40
N ALA A 142 34.63 43.99 -40.13
CA ALA A 142 34.66 44.85 -41.31
C ALA A 142 34.84 44.19 -42.68
N GLY A 143 33.80 44.37 -43.51
CA GLY A 143 33.91 44.36 -44.98
C GLY A 143 32.70 43.75 -45.66
#